data_AF-A0A815UUC2-F1
#
_entry.id   AF-A0A815UUC2-F1
#
_cell.length_a   1.000
_cell.length_b   1.000
_cell.length_c   1.000
_cell.angle_alpha   90.00
_cell.angle_beta   90.00
_cell.angle_gamma   90.00
#
_symmetry.space_group_name_H-M   'P 1'
#
loop_
_entity.id
_entity.type
_entity.pdbx_description
1 polymer ?
#
loop_
_entity_poly.entity_id
_entity_poly.type
_entity_poly.pdbx_seq_one_letter_code
_entity_poly.pdbx_strand_id
1 'polypeptide(L)'
;MDTPGHTYSWGKSMPELITVCWADGKPYQAIYGVHGAMEVFNPSEPRVYSTMDTLLREVKQRFPSNYIHLGMDEAYDRCWLSNPNLTQWMPTVNISNVKGLHAYYADR
;
A
#
# COMPACT_ATOMS: atom_id res chain seq x y z
N MET A 1 -3.40 8.11 10.07
CA MET A 1 -3.65 6.80 9.43
C MET A 1 -2.32 6.40 8.87
N ASP A 2 -1.84 5.21 9.19
CA ASP A 2 -0.51 4.80 8.77
C ASP A 2 -0.63 3.94 7.51
N THR A 3 -0.23 4.52 6.38
CA THR A 3 -0.36 3.92 5.04
C THR A 3 0.75 4.47 4.13
N PRO A 4 1.21 3.73 3.10
CA PRO A 4 0.71 2.42 2.66
C PRO A 4 1.23 1.25 3.49
N GLY A 5 2.29 1.45 4.30
CA GLY A 5 2.79 0.48 5.27
C GLY A 5 1.82 0.23 6.43
N HIS A 6 2.17 -0.67 7.35
CA HIS A 6 1.42 -0.95 8.57
C HIS A 6 -0.06 -1.34 8.37
N THR A 7 -0.42 -1.88 7.21
CA THR A 7 -1.83 -2.15 6.82
C THR A 7 -2.27 -3.60 7.05
N TYR A 8 -1.65 -4.33 7.99
CA TYR A 8 -1.98 -5.75 8.21
C TYR A 8 -3.44 -6.00 8.61
N SER A 9 -4.01 -5.17 9.49
CA SER A 9 -5.42 -5.26 9.88
C SER A 9 -6.37 -5.02 8.70
N TRP A 10 -5.98 -4.13 7.78
CA TRP A 10 -6.72 -3.86 6.55
C TRP A 10 -6.71 -5.06 5.62
N GLY A 11 -5.58 -5.76 5.50
CA GLY A 11 -5.50 -6.99 4.72
C GLY A 11 -6.39 -8.13 5.21
N LYS A 12 -6.75 -8.12 6.51
CA LYS A 12 -7.70 -9.10 7.06
C LYS A 12 -9.15 -8.80 6.72
N SER A 13 -9.53 -7.52 6.60
CA SER A 13 -10.91 -7.10 6.31
C SER A 13 -11.16 -6.84 4.83
N MET A 14 -10.15 -6.34 4.13
CA MET A 14 -10.18 -5.91 2.72
C MET A 14 -8.93 -6.42 2.01
N PRO A 15 -8.80 -7.75 1.83
CA PRO A 15 -7.61 -8.37 1.25
C PRO A 15 -7.31 -7.89 -0.17
N GLU A 16 -8.30 -7.39 -0.90
CA GLU A 16 -8.15 -6.82 -2.25
C GLU A 16 -7.31 -5.54 -2.29
N LEU A 17 -7.12 -4.85 -1.16
CA LEU A 17 -6.36 -3.59 -1.09
C LEU A 17 -4.85 -3.80 -0.95
N ILE A 18 -4.43 -5.02 -0.60
CA ILE A 18 -3.05 -5.31 -0.19
C ILE A 18 -2.23 -5.88 -1.34
N THR A 19 -0.95 -5.55 -1.36
CA THR A 19 -0.01 -6.17 -2.29
C THR A 19 0.27 -7.62 -1.89
N VAL A 20 0.15 -8.53 -2.85
CA VAL A 20 0.60 -9.92 -2.67
C VAL A 20 2.13 -9.94 -2.72
N CYS A 21 2.79 -10.19 -1.60
CA CYS A 21 4.24 -10.36 -1.54
C CYS A 21 4.64 -11.76 -2.01
N TRP A 22 5.73 -11.86 -2.76
CA TRP A 22 6.29 -13.11 -3.26
C TRP A 22 7.63 -13.42 -2.59
N ALA A 23 7.84 -14.68 -2.20
CA ALA A 23 9.13 -15.20 -1.77
C ALA A 23 9.29 -16.63 -2.29
N ASP A 24 10.51 -17.00 -2.70
CA ASP A 24 10.83 -18.35 -3.22
C ASP A 24 9.86 -18.86 -4.30
N GLY A 25 9.41 -17.95 -5.19
CA GLY A 25 8.48 -18.24 -6.28
C GLY A 25 7.03 -18.50 -5.85
N LYS A 26 6.67 -18.24 -4.58
CA LYS A 26 5.31 -18.42 -4.05
C LYS A 26 4.70 -17.09 -3.62
N PRO A 27 3.39 -16.86 -3.85
CA PRO A 27 2.68 -15.69 -3.35
C PRO A 27 2.31 -15.82 -1.86
N TYR A 28 1.95 -14.70 -1.22
CA TYR A 28 1.48 -14.62 0.17
C TYR A 28 2.46 -15.17 1.20
N GLN A 29 3.75 -15.00 0.96
CA GLN A 29 4.78 -15.45 1.89
C GLN A 29 5.11 -14.35 2.89
N ALA A 30 5.04 -14.68 4.18
CA ALA A 30 5.59 -13.85 5.24
C ALA A 30 7.03 -14.31 5.52
N ILE A 31 7.92 -13.37 5.75
CA ILE A 31 9.25 -13.64 6.31
C ILE A 31 9.27 -13.01 7.70
N TYR A 32 9.06 -13.84 8.73
CA TYR A 32 8.99 -13.37 10.11
C TYR A 32 10.23 -12.54 10.50
N GLY A 33 9.99 -11.35 11.06
CA GLY A 33 11.05 -10.38 11.41
C GLY A 33 11.52 -9.50 10.24
N VAL A 34 11.00 -9.70 9.04
CA VAL A 34 11.30 -8.88 7.86
C VAL A 34 10.03 -8.27 7.27
N HIS A 35 9.02 -9.09 7.01
CA HIS A 35 7.72 -8.65 6.50
C HIS A 35 6.60 -9.67 6.72
N GLY A 36 5.37 -9.18 6.87
CA GLY A 36 4.14 -9.96 6.81
C GLY A 36 3.76 -10.36 5.38
N ALA A 37 2.82 -11.30 5.27
CA ALA A 37 2.25 -11.71 3.97
C ALA A 37 1.26 -10.69 3.38
N MET A 38 0.77 -9.78 4.22
CA MET A 38 -0.30 -8.82 3.91
C MET A 38 -0.09 -7.54 4.72
N GLU A 39 0.83 -6.66 4.33
CA GLU A 39 1.22 -5.53 5.20
C GLU A 39 1.40 -4.17 4.50
N VAL A 40 1.32 -4.14 3.17
CA VAL A 40 1.44 -2.91 2.37
C VAL A 40 0.31 -2.83 1.36
N PHE A 41 -0.36 -1.69 1.26
CA PHE A 41 -1.32 -1.44 0.18
C PHE A 41 -0.70 -1.59 -1.21
N ASN A 42 -1.55 -1.90 -2.19
CA ASN A 42 -1.15 -2.02 -3.59
C ASN A 42 -1.34 -0.69 -4.34
N PRO A 43 -0.26 0.02 -4.72
CA PRO A 43 -0.37 1.29 -5.45
C PRO A 43 -1.00 1.16 -6.84
N SER A 44 -1.03 -0.05 -7.42
CA SER A 44 -1.71 -0.27 -8.71
C SER A 44 -3.21 -0.54 -8.58
N GLU A 45 -3.75 -0.65 -7.36
CA GLU A 45 -5.15 -1.00 -7.14
C GLU A 45 -6.01 0.27 -6.94
N PRO A 46 -6.89 0.63 -7.89
CA PRO A 46 -7.74 1.81 -7.77
C PRO A 46 -8.60 1.85 -6.51
N ARG A 47 -9.02 0.69 -6.00
CA ARG A 47 -9.86 0.61 -4.79
C ARG A 47 -9.16 1.14 -3.54
N VAL A 48 -7.83 1.09 -3.47
CA VAL A 48 -7.06 1.67 -2.36
C VAL A 48 -7.39 3.15 -2.24
N TYR A 49 -7.33 3.88 -3.35
CA TYR A 49 -7.58 5.32 -3.39
C TYR A 49 -9.05 5.66 -3.12
N SER A 50 -10.01 4.90 -3.65
CA SER A 50 -11.43 5.16 -3.36
C SER A 50 -11.79 4.91 -1.89
N THR A 51 -11.20 3.88 -1.28
CA THR A 51 -11.39 3.58 0.15
C THR A 51 -10.78 4.69 1.01
N MET A 52 -9.57 5.12 0.66
CA MET A 52 -8.87 6.19 1.37
C MET A 52 -9.56 7.55 1.24
N ASP A 53 -10.06 7.92 0.06
CA ASP A 53 -10.83 9.15 -0.14
C ASP A 53 -12.10 9.16 0.72
N THR A 54 -12.86 8.05 0.72
CA THR A 54 -14.07 7.92 1.53
C THR A 54 -13.75 8.10 3.01
N LEU A 55 -12.74 7.39 3.52
CA LEU A 55 -12.39 7.48 4.93
C LEU A 55 -11.81 8.84 5.32
N LEU A 56 -10.95 9.43 4.49
CA LEU A 56 -10.38 10.75 4.77
C LEU A 56 -11.48 11.83 4.81
N ARG A 57 -12.53 11.72 3.98
CA ARG A 57 -13.70 12.60 4.06
C ARG A 57 -14.44 12.44 5.39
N GLU A 58 -14.66 11.22 5.84
CA GLU A 58 -15.31 10.95 7.12
C GLU A 58 -14.46 11.48 8.29
N VAL A 59 -13.16 11.19 8.31
CA VAL A 59 -12.21 11.70 9.30
C VAL A 59 -12.24 13.22 9.34
N LYS A 60 -12.14 13.89 8.18
CA LYS A 60 -12.20 15.35 8.10
C LYS A 60 -13.51 15.93 8.64
N GLN A 61 -14.64 15.23 8.48
CA GLN A 61 -15.92 15.69 9.03
C GLN A 61 -16.03 15.50 10.55
N ARG A 62 -15.29 14.56 11.14
CA ARG A 62 -15.39 14.23 12.58
C ARG A 62 -14.33 14.87 13.43
N PHE A 63 -13.14 15.08 12.89
CA PHE A 63 -12.03 15.68 13.63
C PHE A 63 -11.94 17.18 13.31
N PRO A 64 -11.95 18.06 14.32
CA PRO A 64 -11.90 19.52 14.11
C PRO A 64 -10.51 20.02 13.68
N SER A 65 -9.51 19.15 13.64
CA SER A 65 -8.14 19.46 13.20
C SER A 65 -8.10 19.73 11.69
N ASN A 66 -7.29 20.72 11.30
CA ASN A 66 -6.98 20.98 9.89
C ASN A 66 -5.91 20.04 9.31
N TYR A 67 -5.31 19.19 10.15
CA TYR A 67 -4.22 18.30 9.77
C TYR A 67 -4.60 16.84 10.01
N ILE A 68 -4.21 15.99 9.05
CA ILE A 68 -4.29 14.54 9.13
C ILE A 68 -2.88 14.00 8.88
N HIS A 69 -2.39 13.17 9.79
CA HIS A 69 -1.13 12.46 9.61
C HIS A 69 -1.37 11.18 8.79
N LEU A 70 -0.57 11.00 7.73
CA LEU A 70 -0.74 9.92 6.74
C LEU A 70 0.22 8.73 6.93
N GLY A 71 1.09 8.78 7.96
CA GLY A 71 2.14 7.77 8.17
C GLY A 71 3.24 7.93 7.13
N MET A 72 3.12 7.16 6.04
CA MET A 72 4.08 7.07 4.94
C MET A 72 5.43 6.45 5.33
N ASP A 73 5.47 5.72 6.44
CA ASP A 73 6.65 5.04 6.94
C ASP A 73 6.64 3.53 6.66
N GLU A 74 7.86 2.98 6.64
CA GLU A 74 8.22 1.55 6.59
C GLU A 74 7.43 0.67 5.59
N ALA A 75 6.93 1.22 4.48
CA ALA A 75 6.36 0.40 3.42
C ALA A 75 7.46 -0.51 2.84
N TYR A 76 7.21 -1.82 2.86
CA TYR A 76 8.22 -2.80 2.50
C TYR A 76 8.40 -2.92 0.98
N ASP A 77 9.35 -2.12 0.46
CA ASP A 77 9.70 -2.00 -0.96
C ASP A 77 9.93 -3.34 -1.67
N ARG A 78 10.54 -4.32 -0.98
CA ARG A 78 10.80 -5.64 -1.57
C ARG A 78 9.52 -6.42 -1.83
N CYS A 79 8.46 -6.25 -1.03
CA CYS A 79 7.17 -6.85 -1.33
C CYS A 79 6.61 -6.31 -2.65
N TRP A 80 6.64 -4.99 -2.84
CA TRP A 80 6.23 -4.39 -4.11
C TRP A 80 7.03 -4.90 -5.29
N LEU A 81 8.35 -4.91 -5.19
CA LEU A 81 9.23 -5.39 -6.26
C LEU A 81 9.13 -6.90 -6.51
N SER A 82 8.71 -7.68 -5.52
CA SER A 82 8.49 -9.12 -5.68
C SER A 82 7.22 -9.45 -6.48
N ASN A 83 6.26 -8.51 -6.56
CA ASN A 83 4.98 -8.74 -7.20
C ASN A 83 5.09 -8.53 -8.74
N PRO A 84 4.88 -9.58 -9.56
CA PRO A 84 5.04 -9.47 -11.01
C PRO A 84 3.98 -8.57 -11.65
N ASN A 85 2.75 -8.54 -11.12
CA ASN A 85 1.70 -7.67 -11.64
C ASN A 85 2.04 -6.20 -11.40
N LEU A 86 2.55 -5.87 -10.21
CA LEU A 86 2.93 -4.51 -9.86
C LEU A 86 4.14 -4.04 -10.68
N THR A 87 5.17 -4.88 -10.82
CA THR A 87 6.36 -4.55 -11.62
C THR A 87 6.07 -4.43 -13.11
N GLN A 88 5.14 -5.22 -13.65
CA GLN A 88 4.65 -5.06 -15.03
C GLN A 88 3.79 -3.80 -15.22
N TRP A 89 3.05 -3.38 -14.18
CA TRP A 89 2.23 -2.18 -14.21
C TRP A 89 3.05 -0.89 -14.12
N MET A 90 4.12 -0.85 -13.32
CA MET A 90 4.99 0.31 -13.14
C MET A 90 5.35 1.08 -14.44
N PRO A 91 5.84 0.44 -15.53
CA PRO A 91 6.18 1.16 -16.75
C PRO A 91 4.96 1.77 -17.48
N THR A 92 3.75 1.26 -17.25
CA THR A 92 2.52 1.81 -17.87
C THR A 92 2.13 3.19 -17.34
N VAL A 93 2.68 3.56 -16.17
CA VAL A 93 2.48 4.85 -15.49
C VAL A 93 3.80 5.61 -15.29
N ASN A 94 4.83 5.32 -16.08
CA ASN A 94 6.15 5.96 -16.04
C ASN A 94 6.89 5.87 -14.68
N ILE A 95 6.65 4.81 -13.91
CA ILE A 95 7.37 4.53 -12.67
C ILE A 95 8.53 3.57 -12.95
N SER A 96 9.74 3.94 -12.54
CA SER A 96 10.96 3.15 -12.78
C SER A 96 11.56 2.51 -11.52
N ASN A 97 11.13 2.94 -10.34
CA ASN A 97 11.68 2.47 -9.07
C ASN A 97 10.68 2.67 -7.92
N VAL A 98 11.01 2.13 -6.75
CA VAL A 98 10.17 2.16 -5.55
C VAL A 98 9.87 3.56 -5.05
N LYS A 99 10.80 4.52 -5.19
CA LYS A 99 10.52 5.93 -4.82
C LYS A 99 9.38 6.51 -5.66
N GLY A 100 9.27 6.09 -6.92
CA GLY A 100 8.15 6.44 -7.78
C GLY A 100 6.83 5.80 -7.34
N LEU A 101 6.84 4.59 -6.76
CA LEU A 101 5.64 3.98 -6.16
C LEU A 101 5.19 4.75 -4.92
N HIS A 102 6.11 5.10 -4.02
CA HIS A 102 5.83 5.94 -2.85
C HIS A 102 5.23 7.30 -3.27
N ALA A 103 5.85 7.97 -4.24
CA ALA A 103 5.35 9.25 -4.76
C ALA A 103 3.97 9.10 -5.42
N TYR A 104 3.77 8.04 -6.21
CA TYR A 104 2.48 7.77 -6.88
C TYR A 104 1.35 7.54 -5.87
N TYR A 105 1.64 6.85 -4.77
CA TYR A 105 0.69 6.65 -3.67
C TYR A 105 0.38 7.96 -2.92
N ALA A 106 1.42 8.74 -2.59
CA ALA A 106 1.27 9.98 -1.82
C ALA A 106 0.51 11.09 -2.57
N ASP A 107 0.58 11.12 -3.90
CA ASP A 107 -0.04 12.14 -4.76
C ASP A 107 -1.56 11.98 -4.94
N ARG A 108 -2.13 10.83 -4.55
CA ARG A 108 -3.54 10.47 -4.80
C ARG A 108 -4.34 10.36 -3.50
#